data_AF-A0A554W0H0-F1
#
_entry.id   AF-A0A554W0H0-F1
#
_cell.length_a   1.000
_cell.length_b   1.000
_cell.length_c   1.000
_cell.angle_alpha   90.00
_cell.angle_beta   90.00
_cell.angle_gamma   90.00
#
_symmetry.space_group_name_H-M   'P 1'
#
loop_
_entity.id
_entity.type
_entity.pdbx_description
1 polymer ?
#
loop_
_entity_poly.entity_id
_entity_poly.type
_entity_poly.pdbx_seq_one_letter_code
_entity_poly.pdbx_strand_id
1 'polypeptide(L)'
;MDNIAAVLGRLTADELEEIHAAGPHGHLTRRIVEALDRAAGGPGSGRGYYVPAGSVSGTGSPHLVLRSDVAAWLFGSPATAAVANPV
;
A
#
# COMPACT_ATOMS: atom_id res chain seq x y z
N MET A 1 16.30 3.72 1.56
CA MET A 1 14.90 3.41 1.23
C MET A 1 14.13 3.20 2.55
N ASP A 2 14.14 4.21 3.42
CA ASP A 2 14.32 3.96 4.86
C ASP A 2 13.08 4.09 5.75
N ASN A 3 11.87 4.30 5.21
CA ASN A 3 10.68 4.46 6.05
C ASN A 3 9.44 3.67 5.62
N ILE A 4 9.54 2.82 4.59
CA ILE A 4 8.38 2.00 4.15
C ILE A 4 7.89 1.10 5.28
N ALA A 5 8.79 0.37 5.93
CA ALA A 5 8.46 -0.48 7.08
C ALA A 5 7.92 0.32 8.28
N ALA A 6 8.46 1.50 8.54
CA ALA A 6 8.04 2.35 9.66
C ALA A 6 6.64 2.96 9.44
N VAL A 7 6.33 3.35 8.21
CA VAL A 7 5.00 3.85 7.82
C VAL A 7 3.99 2.71 7.83
N LEU A 8 4.31 1.57 7.23
CA LEU A 8 3.45 0.40 7.24
C LEU A 8 3.23 -0.18 8.64
N GLY A 9 4.23 -0.12 9.51
CA GLY A 9 4.11 -0.50 10.93
C GLY A 9 3.26 0.46 11.77
N ARG A 10 2.92 1.65 11.26
CA ARG A 10 1.99 2.60 11.90
C ARG A 10 0.55 2.44 11.41
N LEU A 11 0.33 1.71 10.33
CA LEU A 11 -1.02 1.36 9.86
C LEU A 11 -1.63 0.30 10.78
N THR A 12 -2.96 0.36 10.89
CA THR A 12 -3.74 -0.64 11.62
C THR A 12 -3.90 -1.92 10.79
N ALA A 13 -4.23 -3.02 11.45
CA ALA A 13 -4.49 -4.29 10.78
C ALA A 13 -5.63 -4.21 9.75
N ASP A 14 -6.68 -3.44 10.06
CA ASP A 14 -7.82 -3.19 9.15
C ASP A 14 -7.38 -2.49 7.86
N GLU A 15 -6.51 -1.48 7.98
CA GLU A 15 -5.97 -0.74 6.83
C GLU A 15 -5.02 -1.61 5.99
N LEU A 16 -4.20 -2.44 6.64
CA LEU A 16 -3.32 -3.39 5.96
C LEU A 16 -4.12 -4.49 5.23
N GLU A 17 -5.20 -5.00 5.82
CA GLU A 17 -6.12 -5.94 5.16
C GLU A 17 -6.82 -5.29 3.96
N GLU A 18 -7.26 -4.04 4.06
CA GLU A 18 -7.82 -3.29 2.92
C GLU A 18 -6.80 -3.18 1.77
N ILE A 19 -5.54 -2.87 2.10
CA ILE A 19 -4.44 -2.82 1.13
C ILE A 19 -4.20 -4.20 0.49
N HIS A 20 -4.17 -5.26 1.31
CA HIS A 20 -3.99 -6.63 0.84
C HIS A 20 -5.15 -7.09 -0.06
N ALA A 21 -6.39 -6.75 0.29
CA ALA A 21 -7.59 -7.07 -0.47
C ALA A 21 -7.65 -6.31 -1.81
N ALA A 22 -7.14 -5.08 -1.84
CA ALA A 22 -7.01 -4.31 -3.07
C ALA A 22 -5.92 -4.89 -4.00
N GLY A 23 -4.86 -5.46 -3.43
CA GLY A 23 -3.75 -6.07 -4.15
C GLY A 23 -2.63 -5.10 -4.54
N PRO A 24 -1.57 -5.58 -5.21
CA PRO A 24 -0.33 -4.81 -5.47
C PRO A 24 -0.52 -3.60 -6.38
N HIS A 25 -1.49 -3.65 -7.28
CA HIS A 25 -1.93 -2.52 -8.10
C HIS A 25 -3.37 -2.12 -7.78
N GLY A 26 -3.80 -2.45 -6.56
CA GLY A 26 -5.11 -2.14 -6.03
C GLY A 26 -5.33 -0.64 -5.91
N HIS A 27 -6.56 -0.22 -6.15
CA HIS A 27 -6.94 1.17 -5.95
C HIS A 27 -6.96 1.50 -4.46
N LEU A 28 -6.21 2.54 -4.07
CA LEU A 28 -6.19 3.05 -2.72
C LEU A 28 -7.42 3.91 -2.48
N THR A 29 -8.23 3.51 -1.50
CA THR A 29 -9.34 4.33 -1.02
C THR A 29 -8.79 5.57 -0.32
N ARG A 30 -9.60 6.64 -0.26
CA ARG A 30 -9.22 7.88 0.43
C ARG A 30 -8.78 7.61 1.88
N ARG A 31 -9.44 6.67 2.56
CA ARG A 31 -9.12 6.22 3.93
C ARG A 31 -7.68 5.71 4.04
N ILE A 32 -7.27 4.84 3.12
CA ILE A 32 -5.91 4.30 3.09
C ILE A 32 -4.87 5.39 2.80
N VAL A 33 -5.18 6.31 1.89
CA VAL A 33 -4.32 7.45 1.59
C VAL A 33 -4.12 8.33 2.83
N GLU A 34 -5.20 8.65 3.55
CA GLU A 34 -5.14 9.42 4.80
C GLU A 34 -4.35 8.69 5.91
N ALA A 35 -4.47 7.36 5.96
CA ALA A 35 -3.75 6.53 6.93
C ALA A 35 -2.24 6.49 6.65
N LEU A 36 -1.85 6.25 5.40
CA LEU A 36 -0.46 6.33 4.92
C LEU A 36 0.17 7.68 5.22
N ASP A 37 -0.62 8.72 5.00
CA ASP A 37 -0.19 10.09 5.14
C ASP A 37 0.01 10.50 6.61
N ARG A 38 -0.93 10.11 7.48
CA ARG A 38 -0.77 10.18 8.95
C ARG A 38 0.44 9.39 9.42
N ALA A 39 0.63 8.17 8.92
CA ALA A 39 1.73 7.30 9.29
C ALA A 39 3.10 7.85 8.84
N ALA A 40 3.14 8.55 7.70
CA ALA A 40 4.33 9.19 7.16
C ALA A 40 4.75 10.48 7.89
N GLY A 41 3.86 11.06 8.72
CA GLY A 41 4.16 12.27 9.49
C GLY A 41 3.17 13.42 9.30
N GLY A 42 2.08 13.22 8.57
CA GLY A 42 0.98 14.19 8.44
C GLY A 42 0.62 14.57 7.00
N PRO A 43 -0.43 15.42 6.82
CA PRO A 43 -1.06 15.80 5.54
C PRO A 43 -0.06 16.07 4.42
N GLY A 44 0.00 15.18 3.43
CA GLY A 44 0.85 15.23 2.24
C GLY A 44 2.17 14.43 2.31
N SER A 45 2.58 13.93 3.48
CA SER A 45 3.81 13.13 3.63
C SER A 45 3.71 11.75 2.98
N GLY A 46 2.49 11.25 2.73
CA GLY A 46 2.23 9.96 2.10
C GLY A 46 2.54 9.92 0.59
N ARG A 47 2.70 11.08 -0.06
CA ARG A 47 2.81 11.20 -1.54
C ARG A 47 4.00 10.46 -2.16
N GLY A 48 4.99 10.04 -1.36
CA GLY A 48 6.11 9.20 -1.82
C GLY A 48 5.80 7.70 -1.90
N TYR A 49 4.69 7.25 -1.30
CA TYR A 49 4.31 5.84 -1.16
C TYR A 49 3.22 5.39 -2.15
N TYR A 50 2.51 6.33 -2.74
CA TYR A 50 1.47 6.08 -3.74
C TYR A 50 1.69 6.97 -4.96
N VAL A 51 1.25 6.49 -6.12
CA VAL A 51 1.30 7.23 -7.39
C VAL A 51 -0.09 7.27 -8.01
N PRO A 52 -0.45 8.36 -8.72
CA PRO A 52 -1.63 8.34 -9.55
C PRO A 52 -1.42 7.33 -10.68
N ALA A 53 -2.14 6.21 -10.63
CA ALA A 53 -2.37 5.40 -11.81
C ALA A 53 -3.08 6.31 -12.81
N GLY A 54 -2.50 6.53 -13.99
CA GLY A 54 -3.02 7.46 -15.00
C GLY A 54 -4.45 7.17 -15.50
N SER A 55 -5.15 6.19 -14.93
CA SER A 55 -6.59 6.00 -15.04
C SER A 55 -7.35 6.92 -14.08
N VAL A 56 -8.16 7.80 -14.64
CA VAL A 56 -9.20 8.53 -13.90
C VAL A 56 -10.41 7.62 -13.71
N SER A 57 -10.97 7.61 -12.50
CA SER A 57 -12.25 6.94 -12.24
C SER A 57 -13.36 7.70 -12.96
N GLY A 58 -14.50 7.06 -13.22
CA GLY A 58 -15.67 7.70 -13.84
C GLY A 58 -16.19 8.95 -13.10
N THR A 59 -15.70 9.22 -11.88
CA THR A 59 -15.95 10.41 -11.06
C THR A 59 -14.93 11.54 -11.24
N GLY A 60 -13.92 11.40 -12.11
CA GLY A 60 -12.92 12.43 -12.40
C GLY A 60 -11.72 12.48 -11.46
N SER A 61 -11.66 11.60 -10.44
CA SER A 61 -10.49 11.50 -9.55
C SER A 61 -9.48 10.48 -10.07
N PRO A 62 -8.18 10.79 -10.10
CA PRO A 62 -7.13 9.84 -10.49
C PRO A 62 -7.12 8.67 -9.51
N HIS A 63 -7.05 7.44 -10.03
CA HIS A 63 -6.87 6.27 -9.19
C HIS A 63 -5.50 6.35 -8.54
N LEU A 64 -5.44 6.32 -7.22
CA LEU A 64 -4.17 6.23 -6.51
C LEU A 64 -3.85 4.74 -6.33
N VAL A 65 -2.63 4.36 -6.67
CA VAL A 65 -2.13 2.99 -6.47
C VAL A 65 -0.86 3.04 -5.65
N LEU A 66 -0.54 1.95 -4.96
CA LEU A 66 0.76 1.80 -4.30
C LEU A 66 1.88 1.95 -5.32
N ARG A 67 2.93 2.65 -4.91
CA ARG A 67 4.14 2.73 -5.70
C ARG A 67 4.77 1.33 -5.80
N SER A 68 5.32 0.98 -6.95
CA SER A 68 5.82 -0.38 -7.23
C SER A 68 6.83 -0.90 -6.21
N ASP A 69 7.71 -0.06 -5.64
CA ASP A 69 8.64 -0.46 -4.57
C ASP A 69 7.91 -0.81 -3.26
N VAL A 70 6.84 -0.08 -2.92
CA VAL A 70 6.03 -0.30 -1.72
C VAL A 70 5.16 -1.53 -1.91
N ALA A 71 4.58 -1.70 -3.09
CA ALA A 71 3.87 -2.91 -3.47
C ALA A 71 4.81 -4.13 -3.46
N ALA A 72 6.04 -4.01 -3.98
CA ALA A 72 7.04 -5.07 -3.89
C ALA A 72 7.50 -5.32 -2.44
N TRP A 73 7.45 -4.33 -1.55
CA TRP A 73 7.74 -4.56 -0.14
C TRP A 73 6.59 -5.28 0.59
N LEU A 74 5.33 -4.88 0.32
CA LEU A 74 4.13 -5.47 0.92
C LEU A 74 3.81 -6.86 0.37
N PHE A 75 3.86 -7.01 -0.96
CA PHE A 75 3.48 -8.23 -1.68
C PHE A 75 4.68 -9.02 -2.21
N GLY A 76 5.83 -8.38 -2.38
CA GLY A 76 7.03 -8.99 -2.97
C GLY A 76 7.92 -9.73 -1.97
N SER A 77 7.33 -10.39 -0.98
CA SER A 77 8.00 -11.55 -0.36
C SER A 77 7.48 -12.84 -0.98
N PRO A 78 8.18 -13.44 -1.97
CA PRO A 78 7.99 -14.83 -2.33
C PRO A 78 8.78 -15.73 -1.36
N ALA A 79 8.44 -15.75 -0.07
CA ALA A 79 9.04 -16.70 0.87
C ALA A 79 8.18 -16.84 2.14
N THR A 80 7.06 -17.57 2.05
CA THR A 80 6.49 -18.50 3.05
C THR A 80 5.04 -18.84 2.65
N ALA A 81 4.84 -19.21 1.39
CA ALA A 81 3.68 -20.01 1.00
C ALA A 81 4.25 -21.29 0.39
N ALA A 82 4.25 -22.38 1.17
CA ALA A 82 4.51 -23.76 0.76
C ALA A 82 5.97 -24.18 0.42
N VAL A 83 6.86 -24.17 1.43
CA VAL A 83 7.89 -25.24 1.60
C VAL A 83 7.64 -26.11 2.84
N ALA A 84 6.39 -26.15 3.33
CA ALA A 84 6.00 -27.02 4.42
C ALA A 84 5.10 -28.16 3.92
N ASN A 85 5.71 -29.15 3.25
CA ASN A 85 5.43 -30.54 3.59
C ASN A 85 6.67 -31.41 3.37
N PRO A 86 7.47 -31.66 4.41
CA PRO A 86 8.41 -32.76 4.42
C PRO A 86 7.79 -33.98 5.13
N VAL A 87 7.42 -35.01 4.37
CA VAL A 87 7.71 -36.44 4.60
C VAL A 87 7.19 -37.27 3.44
#